data_AF-A0A7W1Z5W2-F1
#
_entry.id   AF-A0A7W1Z5W2-F1
#
_cell.length_a   1.000
_cell.length_b   1.000
_cell.length_c   1.000
_cell.angle_alpha   90.00
_cell.angle_beta   90.00
_cell.angle_gamma   90.00
#
_symmetry.space_group_name_H-M   'P 1'
#
loop_
_entity.id
_entity.type
_entity.pdbx_description
1 polymer ?
#
loop_
_entity_poly.entity_id
_entity_poly.type
_entity_poly.pdbx_seq_one_letter_code
_entity_poly.pdbx_strand_id
1 'polypeptide(L)'
;MLFEESGIGARVAVKRGYRTVTSKAELERLGFGRSQRNVPALLMPIYSPAGEIVLYQSRPNEPRIDKRGKPIKYETPSGASMALDVHPFCRERLGDPAAPLFITEGIKKGDALVSRGLCAVALIGVWNWRGTNEYGGKTALPEWERVALNGRKVYIVFDSDVMEKREVYAALCRLKNFLESRGADG
;
A
#
# COMPACT_ATOMS: atom_id res chain seq x y z
N MET A 1 11.27 -18.32 -2.64
CA MET A 1 12.15 -17.27 -2.08
C MET A 1 11.64 -15.91 -2.57
N LEU A 2 11.69 -14.85 -1.77
CA LEU A 2 10.88 -13.62 -1.98
C LEU A 2 11.39 -12.66 -3.07
N PHE A 3 12.62 -12.82 -3.54
CA PHE A 3 13.35 -11.77 -4.27
C PHE A 3 13.39 -11.97 -5.79
N GLU A 4 13.54 -13.19 -6.29
CA GLU A 4 13.80 -13.40 -7.72
C GLU A 4 12.59 -13.12 -8.63
N GLU A 5 11.37 -13.44 -8.19
CA GLU A 5 10.16 -13.26 -9.00
C GLU A 5 9.48 -11.90 -8.82
N SER A 6 9.82 -11.13 -7.78
CA SER A 6 9.07 -9.91 -7.43
C SER A 6 9.62 -8.63 -8.04
N GLY A 7 10.82 -8.67 -8.63
CA GLY A 7 11.49 -7.49 -9.17
C GLY A 7 11.83 -6.42 -8.10
N ILE A 8 11.90 -6.82 -6.83
CA ILE A 8 12.28 -5.98 -5.69
C ILE A 8 13.77 -6.18 -5.40
N GLY A 9 14.56 -5.11 -5.50
CA GLY A 9 15.98 -5.13 -5.22
C GLY A 9 16.28 -5.35 -3.74
N ALA A 10 17.35 -6.08 -3.43
CA ALA A 10 17.72 -6.43 -2.06
C ALA A 10 17.84 -5.21 -1.13
N ARG A 11 18.42 -4.10 -1.61
CA ARG A 11 18.54 -2.85 -0.84
C ARG A 11 17.18 -2.25 -0.47
N VAL A 12 16.19 -2.33 -1.36
CA VAL A 12 14.82 -1.87 -1.10
C VAL A 12 14.18 -2.77 -0.04
N ALA A 13 14.26 -4.08 -0.22
CA ALA A 13 13.67 -5.01 0.74
C ALA A 13 14.25 -4.89 2.15
N VAL A 14 15.58 -4.78 2.26
CA VAL A 14 16.28 -4.57 3.53
C VAL A 14 15.88 -3.23 4.15
N LYS A 15 15.85 -2.15 3.36
CA LYS A 15 15.50 -0.82 3.88
C LYS A 15 14.05 -0.74 4.36
N ARG A 16 13.12 -1.38 3.64
CA ARG A 16 11.73 -1.50 4.09
C ARG A 16 11.64 -2.24 5.42
N GLY A 17 12.41 -3.32 5.58
CA GLY A 17 12.34 -4.20 6.75
C GLY A 17 11.41 -5.40 6.52
N TYR A 18 11.39 -5.94 5.29
CA TYR A 18 10.76 -7.24 5.03
C TYR A 18 11.38 -8.30 5.92
N ARG A 19 10.55 -9.11 6.57
CA ARG A 19 11.02 -10.22 7.40
C ARG A 19 9.98 -11.32 7.54
N THR A 20 10.41 -12.51 7.91
CA THR A 20 9.51 -13.61 8.25
C THR A 20 9.14 -13.54 9.72
N VAL A 21 7.85 -13.73 10.01
CA VAL A 21 7.31 -13.92 11.36
C VAL A 21 6.89 -15.37 11.52
N THR A 22 7.34 -16.00 12.60
CA THR A 22 7.05 -17.41 12.92
C THR A 22 6.22 -17.56 14.20
N SER A 23 5.95 -16.46 14.91
CA SER A 23 5.19 -16.47 16.18
C SER A 23 3.85 -15.74 16.05
N LYS A 24 2.77 -16.41 16.46
CA LYS A 24 1.42 -15.79 16.53
C LYS A 24 1.36 -14.64 17.53
N ALA A 25 2.13 -14.74 18.63
CA ALA A 25 2.19 -13.71 19.67
C ALA A 25 2.81 -12.41 19.15
N GLU A 26 3.69 -12.50 18.15
CA GLU A 26 4.24 -11.31 17.50
C GLU A 26 3.19 -10.59 16.66
N LEU A 27 2.44 -11.31 15.82
CA LEU A 27 1.33 -10.72 15.05
C LEU A 27 0.25 -10.14 15.98
N GLU A 28 0.00 -10.76 17.13
CA GLU A 28 -0.88 -10.21 18.16
C GLU A 28 -0.41 -8.85 18.68
N ARG A 29 0.87 -8.70 19.04
CA ARG A 29 1.44 -7.42 19.48
C ARG A 29 1.37 -6.34 18.41
N LEU A 30 1.35 -6.73 17.14
CA LEU A 30 1.18 -5.83 15.99
C LEU A 30 -0.29 -5.56 15.64
N GLY A 31 -1.24 -6.01 16.46
CA GLY A 31 -2.67 -5.71 16.33
C GLY A 31 -3.45 -6.66 15.41
N PHE A 32 -2.84 -7.72 14.87
CA PHE A 32 -3.56 -8.67 14.03
C PHE A 32 -4.60 -9.45 14.86
N GLY A 33 -5.82 -9.57 14.34
CA GLY A 33 -6.89 -10.35 14.98
C GLY A 33 -6.57 -11.84 15.01
N ARG A 34 -7.22 -12.63 15.89
CA ARG A 34 -6.90 -14.07 16.09
C ARG A 34 -6.86 -14.87 14.79
N SER A 35 -7.78 -14.60 13.85
CA SER A 35 -7.85 -15.27 12.55
C SER A 35 -6.79 -14.82 11.53
N GLN A 36 -6.09 -13.71 11.79
CA GLN A 36 -5.11 -13.11 10.88
C GLN A 36 -3.66 -13.49 11.24
N ARG A 37 -3.48 -14.41 12.19
CA ARG A 37 -2.18 -14.77 12.78
C ARG A 37 -1.60 -16.08 12.20
N ASN A 38 -1.89 -16.38 10.94
CA ASN A 38 -1.28 -17.54 10.28
C ASN A 38 0.24 -17.28 10.15
N VAL A 39 1.02 -18.27 10.55
CA VAL A 39 2.50 -18.25 10.51
C VAL A 39 2.99 -19.60 9.97
N PRO A 40 4.14 -19.67 9.29
CA PRO A 40 5.04 -18.56 8.97
C PRO A 40 4.43 -17.56 7.96
N ALA A 41 4.77 -16.28 8.12
CA ALA A 41 4.30 -15.21 7.26
C ALA A 41 5.39 -14.21 6.93
N LEU A 42 5.33 -13.64 5.72
CA LEU A 42 6.07 -12.43 5.39
C LEU A 42 5.39 -11.23 6.04
N LEU A 43 6.13 -10.45 6.81
CA LEU A 43 5.69 -9.19 7.37
C LEU A 43 6.28 -8.02 6.60
N MET A 44 5.43 -7.04 6.31
CA MET A 44 5.76 -5.79 5.65
C MET A 44 5.31 -4.63 6.53
N PRO A 45 6.22 -3.80 7.07
CA PRO A 45 5.83 -2.53 7.66
C PRO A 45 5.25 -1.62 6.59
N ILE A 46 4.28 -0.79 6.98
CA ILE A 46 3.69 0.29 6.19
C ILE A 46 4.20 1.60 6.77
N TYR A 47 4.83 2.41 5.93
CA TYR A 47 5.37 3.70 6.32
C TYR A 47 4.47 4.82 5.82
N SER A 48 4.06 5.71 6.73
CA SER A 48 3.35 6.93 6.34
C SER A 48 4.25 7.82 5.48
N PRO A 49 3.70 8.82 4.77
CA PRO A 49 4.52 9.87 4.15
C PRO A 49 5.43 10.63 5.13
N ALA A 50 5.10 10.61 6.43
CA ALA A 50 5.96 11.14 7.50
C ALA A 50 7.09 10.16 7.92
N GLY A 51 7.18 9.00 7.27
CA GLY A 51 8.20 7.96 7.45
C GLY A 51 8.15 7.23 8.78
N GLU A 52 7.02 7.28 9.48
CA GLU A 52 6.74 6.48 10.66
C GLU A 52 6.13 5.15 10.22
N ILE A 53 6.43 4.06 10.95
CA ILE A 53 5.70 2.81 10.74
C ILE A 53 4.34 2.95 11.41
N VAL A 54 3.28 3.00 10.60
CA VAL A 54 1.90 3.24 11.07
C VAL A 54 1.04 1.98 11.04
N LEU A 55 1.44 0.98 10.25
CA LEU A 55 0.68 -0.26 10.10
C LEU A 55 1.61 -1.39 9.63
N TYR A 56 1.07 -2.61 9.56
CA TYR A 56 1.74 -3.75 8.96
C TYR A 56 0.78 -4.51 8.05
N GLN A 57 1.35 -5.14 7.03
CA GLN A 57 0.68 -6.17 6.24
C GLN A 57 1.40 -7.50 6.42
N SER A 58 0.64 -8.57 6.64
CA SER A 58 1.13 -9.94 6.73
C SER A 58 0.71 -10.73 5.49
N ARG A 59 1.63 -11.51 4.91
CA ARG A 59 1.35 -12.49 3.87
C ARG A 59 1.76 -13.87 4.38
N PRO A 60 0.82 -14.66 4.95
CA PRO A 60 1.12 -16.02 5.38
C PRO A 60 1.46 -16.92 4.20
N ASN A 61 2.31 -17.92 4.44
CA ASN A 61 2.58 -18.97 3.47
C ASN A 61 1.29 -19.76 3.16
N GLU A 62 0.48 -19.99 4.19
CA GLU A 62 -0.82 -20.63 4.10
C GLU A 62 -1.93 -19.61 4.43
N PRO A 63 -2.47 -18.91 3.41
CA PRO A 63 -3.53 -17.95 3.60
C PRO A 63 -4.82 -18.64 4.03
N ARG A 64 -5.56 -18.01 4.95
CA ARG A 64 -6.90 -18.48 5.28
C ARG A 64 -7.85 -18.23 4.10
N ILE A 65 -8.92 -19.02 4.07
CA ILE A 65 -9.98 -18.93 3.07
C ILE A 65 -11.10 -18.02 3.59
N ASP A 66 -11.59 -17.12 2.75
CA ASP A 66 -12.73 -16.26 3.05
C ASP A 66 -14.06 -17.03 2.95
N LYS A 67 -15.17 -16.37 3.31
CA LYS A 67 -16.52 -16.97 3.24
C LYS A 67 -16.95 -17.36 1.82
N ARG A 68 -16.25 -16.88 0.79
CA ARG A 68 -16.52 -17.11 -0.64
C ARG A 68 -15.55 -18.15 -1.24
N GLY A 69 -14.77 -18.84 -0.40
CA GLY A 69 -13.82 -19.85 -0.87
C GLY A 69 -12.53 -19.27 -1.46
N LYS A 70 -12.25 -17.98 -1.31
CA LYS A 70 -11.05 -17.33 -1.87
C LYS A 70 -9.94 -17.16 -0.83
N PRO A 71 -8.67 -17.41 -1.18
CA PRO A 71 -7.55 -17.20 -0.27
C PRO A 71 -7.32 -15.70 -0.01
N ILE A 72 -7.20 -15.35 1.27
CA ILE A 72 -6.82 -14.00 1.71
C ILE A 72 -5.30 -13.95 1.75
N LYS A 73 -4.72 -13.54 0.60
CA LYS A 73 -3.26 -13.50 0.40
C LYS A 73 -2.56 -12.52 1.34
N TYR A 74 -3.22 -11.44 1.73
CA TYR A 74 -2.67 -10.38 2.56
C TYR A 74 -3.65 -10.05 3.69
N GLU A 75 -3.11 -9.93 4.90
CA GLU A 75 -3.82 -9.51 6.10
C GLU A 75 -3.34 -8.14 6.52
N THR A 76 -4.29 -7.29 6.92
CA THR A 76 -4.05 -6.02 7.59
C THR A 76 -4.78 -6.07 8.94
N PRO A 77 -4.21 -5.59 10.06
CA PRO A 77 -4.86 -5.60 11.36
C PRO A 77 -6.34 -5.16 11.32
N SER A 78 -7.22 -5.98 11.87
CA SER A 78 -8.66 -5.72 11.89
C SER A 78 -8.96 -4.43 12.64
N GLY A 79 -9.78 -3.55 12.04
CA GLY A 79 -10.15 -2.26 12.64
C GLY A 79 -9.09 -1.17 12.54
N ALA A 80 -7.96 -1.42 11.87
CA ALA A 80 -6.95 -0.40 11.65
C ALA A 80 -7.46 0.72 10.72
N SER A 81 -7.04 1.95 11.01
CA SER A 81 -7.14 3.07 10.08
C SER A 81 -6.23 2.83 8.88
N MET A 82 -6.73 3.08 7.68
CA MET A 82 -5.92 2.95 6.46
C MET A 82 -4.92 4.09 6.36
N ALA A 83 -3.79 3.80 5.71
CA ALA A 83 -2.72 4.74 5.46
C ALA A 83 -2.18 4.54 4.02
N LEU A 84 -1.70 5.63 3.44
CA LEU A 84 -0.80 5.60 2.29
C LEU A 84 0.51 4.96 2.72
N ASP A 85 1.05 4.09 1.86
CA ASP A 85 2.37 3.53 2.06
C ASP A 85 3.40 4.21 1.15
N VAL A 86 4.50 4.67 1.73
CA VAL A 86 5.64 5.23 0.97
C VAL A 86 6.93 4.56 1.40
N HIS A 87 7.65 3.97 0.45
CA HIS A 87 8.97 3.39 0.75
C HIS A 87 9.92 4.47 1.32
N PRO A 88 10.75 4.18 2.34
CA PRO A 88 11.67 5.15 2.90
C PRO A 88 12.56 5.89 1.87
N PHE A 89 12.90 5.26 0.75
CA PHE A 89 13.65 5.88 -0.36
C PHE A 89 12.86 6.91 -1.19
N CYS A 90 11.54 6.93 -1.10
CA CYS A 90 10.70 7.88 -1.84
C CYS A 90 10.34 9.12 -1.02
N ARG A 91 10.54 9.10 0.29
CA ARG A 91 10.05 10.12 1.23
C ARG A 91 10.45 11.55 0.83
N GLU A 92 11.74 11.77 0.58
CA GLU A 92 12.24 13.11 0.23
C GLU A 92 11.72 13.60 -1.12
N ARG A 93 11.33 12.68 -2.01
CA ARG A 93 10.79 12.98 -3.35
C ARG A 93 9.28 13.23 -3.36
N LEU A 94 8.60 13.11 -2.23
CA LEU A 94 7.16 13.39 -2.16
C LEU A 94 6.86 14.87 -2.33
N GLY A 95 7.74 15.75 -1.85
CA GLY A 95 7.59 17.21 -1.95
C GLY A 95 8.07 17.81 -3.27
N ASP A 96 8.64 17.00 -4.17
CA ASP A 96 9.13 17.45 -5.46
C ASP A 96 8.14 17.06 -6.58
N PRO A 97 7.37 18.04 -7.14
CA PRO A 97 6.44 17.77 -8.23
C PRO A 97 7.12 17.54 -9.59
N ALA A 98 8.42 17.87 -9.74
CA ALA A 98 9.16 17.59 -10.98
C ALA A 98 9.45 16.08 -11.15
N ALA A 99 9.53 15.34 -10.04
CA ALA A 99 9.65 13.89 -10.05
C ALA A 99 8.28 13.22 -10.26
N PRO A 100 8.07 12.42 -11.31
CA PRO A 100 6.80 11.72 -11.51
C PRO A 100 6.44 10.79 -10.34
N LEU A 101 5.15 10.73 -10.01
CA LEU A 101 4.62 9.87 -8.96
C LEU A 101 3.91 8.67 -9.57
N PHE A 102 4.17 7.49 -9.04
CA PHE A 102 3.46 6.27 -9.42
C PHE A 102 2.61 5.81 -8.24
N ILE A 103 1.32 5.57 -8.49
CA ILE A 103 0.39 5.04 -7.49
C ILE A 103 0.07 3.59 -7.83
N THR A 104 0.44 2.66 -6.96
CA THR A 104 0.21 1.23 -7.18
C THR A 104 -0.81 0.66 -6.22
N GLU A 105 -1.39 -0.49 -6.57
CA GLU A 105 -2.06 -1.36 -5.61
C GLU A 105 -1.06 -2.36 -5.01
N GLY A 106 -0.80 -2.25 -3.71
CA GLY A 106 0.02 -3.17 -2.93
C GLY A 106 1.48 -2.77 -2.79
N ILE A 107 2.04 -3.03 -1.60
CA ILE A 107 3.40 -2.64 -1.18
C ILE A 107 4.47 -3.19 -2.14
N LYS A 108 4.37 -4.48 -2.48
CA LYS A 108 5.36 -5.14 -3.34
C LYS A 108 5.50 -4.50 -4.72
N LYS A 109 4.41 -3.97 -5.30
CA LYS A 109 4.45 -3.29 -6.60
C LYS A 109 5.11 -1.92 -6.47
N GLY A 110 4.78 -1.18 -5.41
CA GLY A 110 5.46 0.06 -5.07
C GLY A 110 6.97 -0.15 -4.91
N ASP A 111 7.37 -1.18 -4.17
CA ASP A 111 8.78 -1.50 -3.95
C ASP A 111 9.51 -1.98 -5.22
N ALA A 112 8.80 -2.63 -6.15
CA ALA A 112 9.36 -2.96 -7.47
C ALA A 112 9.65 -1.68 -8.28
N LEU A 113 8.79 -0.66 -8.22
CA LEU A 113 9.05 0.64 -8.86
C LEU A 113 10.19 1.38 -8.16
N VAL A 114 10.23 1.37 -6.82
CA VAL A 114 11.32 1.96 -6.03
C VAL A 114 12.66 1.33 -6.39
N SER A 115 12.68 0.02 -6.63
CA SER A 115 13.88 -0.71 -7.06
C SER A 115 14.42 -0.26 -8.42
N ARG A 116 13.60 0.43 -9.21
CA ARG A 116 13.95 1.05 -10.50
C ARG A 116 14.17 2.56 -10.39
N GLY A 117 14.28 3.09 -9.16
CA GLY A 117 14.52 4.51 -8.91
C GLY A 117 13.29 5.40 -9.12
N LEU A 118 12.09 4.83 -9.16
CA LEU A 118 10.84 5.59 -9.32
C LEU A 118 10.25 5.98 -7.96
N CYS A 119 9.54 7.12 -7.90
CA CYS A 119 8.83 7.57 -6.69
C CYS A 119 7.45 6.93 -6.66
N ALA A 120 7.11 6.19 -5.60
CA ALA A 120 5.86 5.45 -5.51
C ALA A 120 5.11 5.68 -4.19
N VAL A 121 3.78 5.75 -4.31
CA VAL A 121 2.81 5.59 -3.22
C VAL A 121 2.07 4.28 -3.46
N ALA A 122 2.06 3.38 -2.49
CA ALA A 122 1.30 2.15 -2.56
C ALA A 122 0.00 2.25 -1.75
N LEU A 123 -1.10 1.84 -2.36
CA LEU A 123 -2.39 1.70 -1.70
C LEU A 123 -2.59 0.24 -1.30
N ILE A 124 -2.99 -0.03 -0.06
CA ILE A 124 -3.31 -1.39 0.41
C ILE A 124 -4.72 -1.82 0.01
N GLY A 125 -5.07 -1.61 -1.26
CA GLY A 125 -6.39 -1.80 -1.87
C GLY A 125 -6.83 -0.55 -2.63
N VAL A 126 -7.50 -0.71 -3.77
CA VAL A 126 -7.80 0.40 -4.72
C VAL A 126 -8.64 1.55 -4.14
N TRP A 127 -9.38 1.31 -3.05
CA TRP A 127 -10.17 2.35 -2.35
C TRP A 127 -9.44 2.97 -1.16
N ASN A 128 -8.29 2.42 -0.75
CA ASN A 128 -7.57 2.80 0.47
C ASN A 128 -6.68 4.04 0.30
N TRP A 129 -7.02 4.90 -0.66
CA TRP A 129 -6.64 6.31 -0.68
C TRP A 129 -7.61 7.19 0.13
N ARG A 130 -8.69 6.59 0.63
CA ARG A 130 -9.71 7.20 1.49
C ARG A 130 -9.80 6.48 2.83
N GLY A 131 -10.16 7.23 3.86
CA GLY A 131 -10.46 6.74 5.20
C GLY A 131 -11.95 6.82 5.53
N THR A 132 -12.27 6.45 6.77
CA THR A 132 -13.59 6.69 7.38
C THR A 132 -13.40 7.66 8.53
N ASN A 133 -14.16 8.75 8.58
CA ASN A 133 -14.14 9.68 9.71
C ASN A 133 -14.94 9.12 10.89
N GLU A 134 -14.93 9.83 12.02
CA GLU A 134 -15.63 9.42 13.26
C GLU A 134 -17.15 9.25 13.11
N TYR A 135 -17.75 9.88 12.10
CA TYR A 135 -19.17 9.81 11.77
C TYR A 135 -19.50 8.76 10.69
N GLY A 136 -18.54 7.93 10.27
CA GLY A 136 -18.74 6.90 9.23
C GLY A 136 -18.63 7.41 7.78
N GLY A 137 -18.38 8.72 7.59
CA GLY A 137 -18.21 9.35 6.29
C GLY A 137 -16.87 9.01 5.63
N LYS A 138 -16.83 8.91 4.29
CA LYS A 138 -15.61 8.60 3.54
C LYS A 138 -14.89 9.86 3.10
N THR A 139 -13.66 10.07 3.56
CA THR A 139 -12.83 11.24 3.23
C THR A 139 -11.51 10.82 2.61
N ALA A 140 -10.84 11.69 1.86
CA ALA A 140 -9.47 11.43 1.45
C ALA A 140 -8.56 11.32 2.69
N LEU A 141 -7.52 10.49 2.62
CA LEU A 141 -6.56 10.39 3.72
C LEU A 141 -5.80 11.73 3.90
N PRO A 142 -5.62 12.22 5.13
CA PRO A 142 -4.90 13.47 5.38
C PRO A 142 -3.42 13.41 4.95
N GLU A 143 -2.89 12.20 4.79
CA GLU A 143 -1.54 11.94 4.29
C GLU A 143 -1.28 12.49 2.88
N TRP A 144 -2.33 12.73 2.09
CA TRP A 144 -2.22 13.40 0.80
C TRP A 144 -1.69 14.83 0.92
N GLU A 145 -1.84 15.50 2.07
CA GLU A 145 -1.25 16.83 2.31
C GLU A 145 0.28 16.82 2.38
N ARG A 146 0.91 15.63 2.42
CA ARG A 146 2.38 15.47 2.38
C ARG A 146 2.90 15.11 0.99
N VAL A 147 2.02 15.00 -0.01
CA VAL A 147 2.38 14.67 -1.39
C VAL A 147 2.13 15.90 -2.25
N ALA A 148 3.20 16.52 -2.76
CA ALA A 148 3.05 17.58 -3.73
C ALA A 148 2.44 17.01 -5.01
N LEU A 149 1.27 17.52 -5.42
CA LEU A 149 0.52 17.06 -6.59
C LEU A 149 0.37 18.13 -7.67
N ASN A 150 0.45 19.41 -7.31
CA ASN A 150 0.27 20.52 -8.23
C ASN A 150 1.33 20.52 -9.35
N GLY A 151 0.88 20.43 -10.60
CA GLY A 151 1.72 20.32 -11.80
C GLY A 151 2.55 19.04 -11.86
N ARG A 152 2.21 18.02 -11.06
CA ARG A 152 2.96 16.77 -10.98
C ARG A 152 2.37 15.74 -11.93
N LYS A 153 3.23 15.10 -12.72
CA LYS A 153 2.84 13.91 -13.48
C LYS A 153 2.57 12.73 -12.56
N VAL A 154 1.35 12.18 -12.62
CA VAL A 154 0.94 11.05 -11.79
C VAL A 154 0.45 9.88 -12.65
N TYR A 155 0.93 8.68 -12.34
CA TYR A 155 0.53 7.44 -13.02
C TYR A 155 -0.18 6.50 -12.06
N ILE A 156 -1.44 6.14 -12.34
CA ILE A 156 -2.15 5.09 -11.60
C ILE A 156 -1.87 3.74 -12.27
N VAL A 157 -1.17 2.86 -11.54
CA VAL A 157 -0.68 1.56 -12.04
C VAL A 157 -1.33 0.43 -11.24
N PHE A 158 -2.63 0.21 -11.49
CA PHE A 158 -3.39 -0.90 -10.92
C PHE A 158 -3.16 -2.19 -11.72
N ASP A 159 -3.52 -3.33 -11.13
CA ASP A 159 -3.39 -4.63 -11.80
C ASP A 159 -4.32 -4.71 -13.01
N SER A 160 -3.77 -5.04 -14.19
CA SER A 160 -4.54 -5.18 -15.43
C SER A 160 -5.66 -6.22 -15.28
N ASP A 161 -5.38 -7.31 -14.56
CA ASP A 161 -6.24 -8.49 -14.45
C ASP A 161 -7.53 -8.21 -13.65
N VAL A 162 -7.61 -7.05 -12.98
CA VAL A 162 -8.82 -6.63 -12.25
C VAL A 162 -9.47 -5.39 -12.84
N MET A 163 -8.90 -4.79 -13.89
CA MET A 163 -9.45 -3.59 -14.54
C MET A 163 -10.81 -3.84 -15.21
N GLU A 164 -11.11 -5.09 -15.58
CA GLU A 164 -12.45 -5.48 -16.08
C GLU A 164 -13.54 -5.40 -14.99
N LYS A 165 -13.15 -5.35 -13.71
CA LYS A 165 -14.10 -5.21 -12.61
C LYS A 165 -14.55 -3.76 -12.50
N ARG A 166 -15.86 -3.54 -12.71
CA ARG A 166 -16.51 -2.22 -12.58
C ARG A 166 -16.13 -1.47 -11.31
N GLU A 167 -15.99 -2.19 -10.19
CA GLU A 167 -15.63 -1.62 -8.88
C GLU A 167 -14.21 -1.06 -8.85
N VAL A 168 -13.26 -1.72 -9.53
CA VAL A 168 -11.87 -1.26 -9.63
C VAL A 168 -11.79 -0.07 -10.58
N TYR A 169 -12.48 -0.14 -11.72
CA TYR A 169 -12.58 0.99 -12.64
C TYR A 169 -13.17 2.23 -11.96
N ALA A 170 -14.25 2.07 -11.18
CA ALA A 170 -14.83 3.15 -10.40
C ALA A 170 -13.86 3.74 -9.36
N ALA A 171 -13.05 2.89 -8.71
CA ALA A 171 -12.00 3.33 -7.80
C ALA A 171 -10.93 4.17 -8.51
N LEU A 172 -10.48 3.70 -9.68
CA LEU A 172 -9.50 4.39 -10.52
C LEU A 172 -10.02 5.75 -10.96
N CYS A 173 -11.22 5.83 -11.57
CA CYS A 173 -11.80 7.09 -12.02
C CYS A 173 -11.93 8.09 -10.87
N ARG A 174 -12.35 7.62 -9.69
CA ARG A 174 -12.54 8.51 -8.54
C ARG A 174 -11.22 8.97 -7.92
N LEU A 175 -10.19 8.13 -7.94
CA LEU A 175 -8.84 8.53 -7.56
C LEU A 175 -8.26 9.55 -8.54
N LYS A 176 -8.40 9.31 -9.86
CA LYS A 176 -7.98 10.25 -10.91
C LYS A 176 -8.58 11.63 -10.69
N ASN A 177 -9.90 11.72 -10.56
CA ASN A 177 -10.59 12.99 -10.34
C ASN A 177 -10.11 13.71 -9.07
N PHE A 178 -9.80 12.97 -8.00
CA PHE A 178 -9.25 13.54 -6.77
C PHE A 178 -7.84 14.13 -7.01
N LEU A 179 -6.98 13.41 -7.72
CA LEU A 179 -5.62 13.86 -8.04
C LEU A 179 -5.66 15.11 -8.96
N GLU A 180 -6.50 15.08 -10.00
CA GLU A 180 -6.72 16.24 -10.89
C GLU A 180 -7.29 17.44 -10.14
N SER A 181 -8.21 17.24 -9.19
CA SER A 181 -8.72 18.34 -8.34
C SER A 181 -7.65 18.96 -7.44
N ARG A 182 -6.51 18.28 -7.24
CA ARG A 182 -5.33 18.75 -6.51
C ARG A 182 -4.22 19.25 -7.45
N GLY A 183 -4.51 19.36 -8.75
CA GLY A 183 -3.63 19.90 -9.77
C GLY A 183 -2.62 18.91 -10.36
N ALA A 184 -2.82 17.60 -10.20
CA ALA A 184 -1.98 16.60 -10.88
C ALA A 184 -2.25 16.54 -12.39
N ASP A 185 -1.19 16.28 -13.16
CA ASP A 185 -1.24 16.05 -14.61
C ASP A 185 -1.28 14.53 -14.88
N GLY A 186 -2.41 14.00 -15.35
CA GLY A 186 -2.54 12.58 -15.74
C GLY A 186 -3.85 11.91 -15.36
#